data_AF-A0A2M7JTA8-F1
#
_entry.id   AF-A0A2M7JTA8-F1
#
_cell.length_a   1.000
_cell.length_b   1.000
_cell.length_c   1.000
_cell.angle_alpha   90.00
_cell.angle_beta   90.00
_cell.angle_gamma   90.00
#
_symmetry.space_group_name_H-M   'P 1'
#
loop_
_entity.id
_entity.type
_entity.pdbx_description
1 polymer ?
#
loop_
_entity_poly.entity_id
_entity_poly.type
_entity_poly.pdbx_seq_one_letter_code
_entity_poly.pdbx_strand_id
1 'polypeptide(L)'
;MQKIRRGNRNVLTTIIVLSLLSFAGLLIADNGDEDLLRQAKNIFGPLPQVMTSEKNPITPEKVKLGKILFYETRISVDGTVSCARCHPIGLYAADGLKKSIGNNCKVNPRNTPTIFNAAGQISAHWIGNRIDVEDQARQSVIGPPSFGMPSYEAVEKKLKEIKGYMDLFKNAFPGEANPITVDNFAKAIGALRVTFLKSLTGKIPEDALKVPLLPSTE
;
A
#
# COMPACT_ATOMS: atom_id res chain seq x y z
N MET A 1 66.84 -38.15 49.32
CA MET A 1 66.59 -36.75 48.93
C MET A 1 66.27 -36.70 47.43
N GLN A 2 65.13 -36.07 47.11
CA GLN A 2 64.60 -35.57 45.82
C GLN A 2 65.33 -35.89 44.49
N LYS A 3 64.59 -36.48 43.55
CA LYS A 3 64.54 -35.98 42.16
C LYS A 3 63.11 -36.10 41.63
N ILE A 4 62.40 -34.99 41.72
CA ILE A 4 60.98 -34.82 41.37
C ILE A 4 60.84 -34.51 39.87
N ARG A 5 59.93 -35.26 39.23
CA ARG A 5 59.09 -34.95 38.05
C ARG A 5 59.66 -34.03 36.95
N ARG A 6 60.13 -34.64 35.84
CA ARG A 6 60.42 -33.97 34.56
C ARG A 6 59.37 -34.22 33.45
N GLY A 7 58.23 -34.86 33.74
CA GLY A 7 57.27 -35.32 32.72
C GLY A 7 56.08 -34.40 32.37
N ASN A 8 55.74 -33.40 33.18
CA ASN A 8 54.44 -32.71 33.05
C ASN A 8 54.48 -31.29 32.47
N ARG A 9 55.66 -30.69 32.27
CA ARG A 9 55.75 -29.31 31.79
C ARG A 9 55.28 -29.19 30.34
N ASN A 10 55.71 -30.10 29.47
CA ASN A 10 55.39 -30.05 28.05
C ASN A 10 53.90 -30.30 27.78
N VAL A 11 53.29 -31.25 28.49
CA VAL A 11 51.85 -31.57 28.37
C VAL A 11 50.98 -30.40 28.84
N LEU A 12 51.34 -29.77 29.97
CA LEU A 12 50.61 -28.61 30.48
C LEU A 12 50.75 -27.41 29.54
N THR A 13 51.94 -27.18 28.98
CA THR A 13 52.16 -26.12 27.99
C THR A 13 51.35 -26.38 26.72
N THR A 14 51.30 -27.61 26.21
CA THR A 14 50.49 -27.96 25.04
C THR A 14 49.00 -27.77 25.29
N ILE A 15 48.48 -28.17 26.46
CA ILE A 15 47.08 -27.96 26.82
C ILE A 15 46.76 -26.46 26.95
N ILE A 16 47.63 -25.66 27.58
CA ILE A 16 47.43 -24.21 27.69
C ILE A 16 47.44 -23.56 26.30
N VAL A 17 48.36 -23.93 25.42
CA VAL A 17 48.45 -23.39 24.06
C VAL A 17 47.22 -23.76 23.23
N LEU A 18 46.76 -25.02 23.30
CA LEU A 18 45.55 -25.46 22.61
C LEU A 18 44.31 -24.75 23.15
N SER A 19 44.16 -24.61 24.48
CA SER A 19 43.06 -23.86 25.09
C SER A 19 43.07 -22.38 24.72
N LEU A 20 44.24 -21.74 24.66
CA LEU A 20 44.39 -20.35 24.20
C LEU A 20 44.06 -20.19 22.72
N LEU A 21 44.45 -21.14 21.86
CA LEU A 21 44.10 -21.14 20.43
C LEU A 21 42.60 -21.35 20.20
N SER A 22 41.97 -22.26 20.96
CA SER A 22 40.52 -22.47 20.92
C SER A 22 39.75 -21.25 21.46
N PHE A 23 40.27 -20.57 22.48
CA PHE A 23 39.67 -19.34 23.01
C PHE A 23 39.82 -18.16 22.04
N ALA A 24 40.96 -18.05 21.34
CA ALA A 24 41.17 -17.05 20.31
C ALA A 24 40.24 -17.24 19.09
N GLY A 25 39.94 -18.49 18.72
CA GLY A 25 38.97 -18.80 17.66
C GLY A 25 37.52 -18.43 17.99
N LEU A 26 37.16 -18.40 19.28
CA LEU A 26 35.83 -17.97 19.74
C LEU A 26 35.64 -16.44 19.71
N LEU A 27 36.73 -15.66 19.76
CA LEU A 27 36.71 -14.20 19.77
C LEU A 27 36.65 -13.57 18.37
N ILE A 28 36.72 -14.38 17.30
CA ILE A 28 36.50 -13.96 15.91
C ILE A 28 35.11 -14.43 15.47
N ALA A 29 34.08 -14.12 16.26
CA ALA A 29 32.72 -14.10 15.73
C ALA A 29 32.65 -12.88 14.78
N ASP A 30 32.44 -13.14 13.50
CA ASP A 30 32.33 -12.11 12.47
C ASP A 30 31.08 -11.24 12.75
N ASN A 31 31.30 -9.99 13.15
CA ASN A 31 30.24 -9.00 13.41
C ASN A 31 29.63 -8.43 12.10
N GLY A 32 29.95 -9.02 10.93
CA GLY A 32 29.44 -8.60 9.63
C GLY A 32 27.91 -8.45 9.58
N ASP A 33 27.16 -9.34 10.25
CA ASP A 33 25.71 -9.26 10.30
C ASP A 33 25.20 -8.03 11.08
N GLU A 34 25.84 -7.65 12.18
CA GLU A 34 25.48 -6.45 12.95
C GLU A 34 25.80 -5.18 12.16
N ASP A 35 26.91 -5.18 11.44
CA ASP A 35 27.33 -4.08 10.57
C ASP A 35 26.39 -3.90 9.38
N LEU A 36 25.98 -5.01 8.74
CA LEU A 36 24.98 -4.99 7.66
C LEU A 36 23.61 -4.53 8.17
N LEU A 37 23.18 -4.99 9.35
CA LEU A 37 21.93 -4.53 9.96
C LEU A 37 21.97 -3.03 10.29
N ARG A 38 23.11 -2.53 10.80
CA ARG A 38 23.29 -1.10 11.08
C ARG A 38 23.24 -0.28 9.80
N GLN A 39 23.88 -0.73 8.72
CA GLN A 39 23.79 -0.08 7.42
C GLN A 39 22.36 -0.10 6.87
N ALA A 40 21.65 -1.23 6.97
CA ALA A 40 20.27 -1.34 6.53
C ALA A 40 19.35 -0.36 7.27
N LYS A 41 19.49 -0.20 8.59
CA LYS A 41 18.69 0.75 9.39
C LYS A 41 18.96 2.22 9.04
N ASN A 42 20.11 2.54 8.46
CA ASN A 42 20.42 3.89 7.98
C ASN A 42 19.79 4.21 6.61
N ILE A 43 19.42 3.18 5.84
CA ILE A 43 18.85 3.33 4.48
C ILE A 43 17.34 3.07 4.49
N PHE A 44 16.88 2.11 5.30
CA PHE A 44 15.51 1.62 5.34
C PHE A 44 14.88 1.85 6.71
N GLY A 45 13.61 2.26 6.71
CA GLY A 45 12.77 2.34 7.89
C GLY A 45 11.62 1.32 7.84
N PRO A 46 11.01 1.00 8.99
CA PRO A 46 9.74 0.29 8.98
C PRO A 46 8.66 1.14 8.30
N LEU A 47 7.67 0.49 7.71
CA LEU A 47 6.46 1.19 7.28
C LEU A 47 5.74 1.78 8.50
N PRO A 48 5.25 3.02 8.44
CA PRO A 48 4.42 3.56 9.50
C PRO A 48 3.09 2.77 9.57
N GLN A 49 2.41 2.84 10.71
CA GLN A 49 1.12 2.16 10.86
C GLN A 49 0.02 2.78 10.00
N VAL A 50 0.08 4.10 9.75
CA VAL A 50 -0.85 4.86 8.90
C VAL A 50 -0.06 5.92 8.11
N MET A 51 -0.33 6.05 6.80
CA MET A 51 0.18 7.17 5.99
C MET A 51 -0.81 8.32 6.13
N THR A 52 -0.67 9.14 7.17
CA THR A 52 -1.58 10.28 7.38
C THR A 52 -1.19 11.48 6.52
N SER A 53 -2.17 12.21 6.01
CA SER A 53 -1.98 13.50 5.33
C SER A 53 -2.79 14.57 6.04
N GLU A 54 -2.18 15.69 6.41
CA GLU A 54 -2.89 16.83 7.00
C GLU A 54 -3.92 17.43 6.04
N LYS A 55 -3.65 17.36 4.72
CA LYS A 55 -4.55 17.87 3.67
C LYS A 55 -5.81 17.00 3.49
N ASN A 56 -5.74 15.73 3.89
CA ASN A 56 -6.88 14.80 3.84
C ASN A 56 -6.94 13.96 5.12
N PRO A 57 -7.44 14.52 6.23
CA PRO A 57 -7.61 13.77 7.46
C PRO A 57 -8.50 12.56 7.25
N ILE A 58 -8.05 11.41 7.76
CA ILE A 58 -8.74 10.12 7.61
C ILE A 58 -9.88 10.07 8.63
N THR A 59 -11.09 9.81 8.17
CA THR A 59 -12.25 9.53 9.03
C THR A 59 -12.88 8.19 8.65
N PRO A 60 -13.53 7.49 9.59
CA PRO A 60 -14.25 6.24 9.28
C PRO A 60 -15.26 6.41 8.13
N GLU A 61 -15.92 7.56 8.04
CA GLU A 61 -16.92 7.88 7.03
C GLU A 61 -16.28 8.03 5.64
N LYS A 62 -15.11 8.69 5.54
CA LYS A 62 -14.35 8.78 4.30
C LYS A 62 -13.84 7.41 3.85
N VAL A 63 -13.31 6.60 4.78
CA VAL A 63 -12.85 5.23 4.47
C VAL A 63 -14.03 4.38 3.97
N LYS A 64 -15.19 4.47 4.62
CA LYS A 64 -16.41 3.77 4.21
C LYS A 64 -16.87 4.20 2.81
N LEU A 65 -16.94 5.50 2.54
CA LEU A 65 -17.29 6.03 1.22
C LEU A 65 -16.26 5.58 0.16
N GLY A 66 -14.97 5.70 0.46
CA GLY A 66 -13.88 5.26 -0.42
C GLY A 66 -14.00 3.78 -0.76
N LYS A 67 -14.29 2.93 0.23
CA LYS A 67 -14.52 1.50 0.01
C LYS A 67 -15.67 1.23 -0.94
N ILE A 68 -16.79 1.94 -0.81
CA ILE A 68 -17.93 1.81 -1.72
C ILE A 68 -17.55 2.25 -3.14
N LEU A 69 -16.94 3.42 -3.26
CA LEU A 69 -16.50 3.99 -4.55
C LEU A 69 -15.44 3.12 -5.25
N PHE A 70 -14.59 2.41 -4.50
CA PHE A 70 -13.56 1.52 -5.05
C PHE A 70 -14.15 0.40 -5.91
N TYR A 71 -15.37 -0.04 -5.59
CA TYR A 71 -16.10 -1.08 -6.32
C TYR A 71 -17.19 -0.49 -7.24
N GLU A 72 -17.35 0.83 -7.33
CA GLU A 72 -18.39 1.49 -8.13
C GLU A 72 -18.06 1.42 -9.64
N THR A 73 -18.86 0.67 -10.39
CA THR A 73 -18.68 0.55 -11.85
C THR A 73 -19.52 1.54 -12.65
N ARG A 74 -20.63 2.04 -12.09
CA ARG A 74 -21.62 2.85 -12.82
C ARG A 74 -21.05 4.19 -13.31
N ILE A 75 -19.95 4.64 -12.70
CA ILE A 75 -19.25 5.87 -13.07
C ILE A 75 -18.20 5.68 -14.17
N SER A 76 -17.98 4.47 -14.71
CA SER A 76 -17.26 4.32 -15.98
C SER A 76 -18.17 4.62 -17.16
N VAL A 77 -17.60 4.93 -18.33
CA VAL A 77 -18.35 5.29 -19.54
C VAL A 77 -19.30 4.18 -19.99
N ASP A 78 -18.97 2.93 -19.74
CA ASP A 78 -19.69 1.72 -20.14
C ASP A 78 -20.32 0.95 -18.95
N GLY A 79 -20.16 1.44 -17.72
CA GLY A 79 -20.65 0.78 -16.51
C GLY A 79 -19.89 -0.49 -16.08
N THR A 80 -18.75 -0.81 -16.70
CA THR A 80 -18.01 -2.07 -16.47
C THR A 80 -16.74 -1.96 -15.63
N VAL A 81 -16.27 -0.73 -15.33
CA VAL A 81 -14.96 -0.50 -14.69
C VAL A 81 -15.11 0.17 -13.34
N SER A 82 -14.50 -0.44 -12.32
CA SER A 82 -14.21 0.18 -11.02
C SER A 82 -12.72 0.06 -10.72
N CYS A 83 -12.24 0.69 -9.63
CA CYS A 83 -10.85 0.55 -9.20
C CYS A 83 -10.49 -0.92 -8.94
N ALA A 84 -11.42 -1.68 -8.34
CA ALA A 84 -11.25 -3.10 -8.02
C ALA A 84 -11.02 -4.00 -9.25
N ARG A 85 -11.41 -3.57 -10.45
CA ARG A 85 -11.21 -4.35 -11.67
C ARG A 85 -9.73 -4.51 -12.03
N CYS A 86 -8.95 -3.43 -11.94
CA CYS A 86 -7.50 -3.46 -12.21
C CYS A 86 -6.68 -3.66 -10.93
N HIS A 87 -7.24 -3.30 -9.77
CA HIS A 87 -6.62 -3.44 -8.45
C HIS A 87 -7.38 -4.40 -7.52
N PRO A 88 -7.61 -5.66 -7.90
CA PRO A 88 -8.34 -6.61 -7.05
C PRO A 88 -7.56 -6.89 -5.76
N ILE A 89 -8.13 -6.52 -4.60
CA ILE A 89 -7.46 -6.64 -3.28
C ILE A 89 -7.00 -8.08 -3.00
N GLY A 90 -7.80 -9.07 -3.40
CA GLY A 90 -7.48 -10.50 -3.25
C GLY A 90 -6.29 -10.98 -4.09
N LEU A 91 -5.86 -10.23 -5.12
CA LEU A 91 -4.67 -10.52 -5.93
C LEU A 91 -3.57 -9.48 -5.66
N TYR A 92 -3.37 -9.14 -4.39
CA TYR A 92 -2.38 -8.13 -3.97
C TYR A 92 -2.58 -6.76 -4.61
N ALA A 93 -3.84 -6.42 -4.90
CA ALA A 93 -4.27 -5.15 -5.49
C ALA A 93 -3.62 -4.83 -6.85
N ALA A 94 -3.33 -5.87 -7.62
CA ALA A 94 -2.93 -5.84 -9.03
C ALA A 94 -3.57 -7.02 -9.77
N ASP A 95 -3.89 -6.86 -11.04
CA ASP A 95 -4.64 -7.87 -11.81
C ASP A 95 -3.78 -9.01 -12.38
N GLY A 96 -2.45 -8.94 -12.25
CA GLY A 96 -1.52 -9.95 -12.75
C GLY A 96 -1.37 -9.97 -14.29
N LEU A 97 -1.99 -9.03 -15.01
CA LEU A 97 -1.91 -8.96 -16.47
C LEU A 97 -0.68 -8.17 -16.91
N LYS A 98 -0.12 -8.50 -18.09
CA LYS A 98 0.93 -7.66 -18.72
C LYS A 98 0.46 -6.22 -18.89
N LYS A 99 -0.80 -6.04 -19.28
CA LYS A 99 -1.50 -4.75 -19.43
C LYS A 99 -2.97 -4.97 -19.09
N SER A 100 -3.54 -4.10 -18.25
CA SER A 100 -4.93 -4.24 -17.79
C SER A 100 -5.94 -3.89 -18.86
N ILE A 101 -7.13 -4.49 -18.78
CA ILE A 101 -8.24 -4.24 -19.69
C ILE A 101 -9.29 -3.39 -18.96
N GLY A 102 -9.50 -2.15 -19.41
CA GLY A 102 -10.52 -1.28 -18.83
C GLY A 102 -11.74 -1.13 -19.73
N ASN A 103 -12.29 0.09 -19.82
CA ASN A 103 -13.59 0.31 -20.45
C ASN A 103 -13.59 -0.11 -21.91
N ASN A 104 -14.72 -0.58 -22.41
CA ASN A 104 -14.90 -1.03 -23.80
C ASN A 104 -13.82 -2.03 -24.24
N CYS A 105 -13.35 -2.87 -23.32
CA CYS A 105 -12.24 -3.82 -23.53
C CYS A 105 -10.93 -3.18 -24.00
N LYS A 106 -10.71 -1.88 -23.76
CA LYS A 106 -9.49 -1.18 -24.14
C LYS A 106 -8.32 -1.63 -23.28
N VAL A 107 -7.21 -1.96 -23.94
CA VAL A 107 -5.95 -2.31 -23.27
C VAL A 107 -5.26 -1.03 -22.77
N ASN A 108 -4.91 -1.02 -21.49
CA ASN A 108 -4.12 0.06 -20.89
C ASN A 108 -2.69 0.06 -21.47
N PRO A 109 -2.03 1.22 -21.60
CA PRO A 109 -0.71 1.29 -22.20
C PRO A 109 0.39 0.61 -21.37
N ARG A 110 0.17 0.42 -20.05
CA ARG A 110 1.12 -0.10 -19.08
C ARG A 110 0.47 -1.15 -18.17
N ASN A 111 1.30 -1.93 -17.48
CA ASN A 111 0.86 -2.83 -16.41
C ASN A 111 0.21 -2.03 -15.27
N THR A 112 -0.70 -2.63 -14.50
CA THR A 112 -1.26 -1.97 -13.31
C THR A 112 -0.40 -2.29 -12.09
N PRO A 113 0.22 -1.30 -11.43
CA PRO A 113 0.99 -1.53 -10.22
C PRO A 113 0.06 -1.83 -9.03
N THR A 114 0.60 -2.45 -7.98
CA THR A 114 -0.16 -2.60 -6.72
C THR A 114 -0.46 -1.22 -6.10
N ILE A 115 -1.63 -1.10 -5.46
CA ILE A 115 -1.96 0.07 -4.63
C ILE A 115 -1.60 -0.11 -3.16
N PHE A 116 -1.11 -1.28 -2.75
CA PHE A 116 -0.59 -1.49 -1.40
C PHE A 116 0.65 -0.62 -1.18
N ASN A 117 0.69 0.08 -0.05
CA ASN A 117 1.75 1.02 0.32
C ASN A 117 1.97 2.19 -0.67
N ALA A 118 1.12 2.35 -1.69
CA ALA A 118 1.30 3.39 -2.71
C ALA A 118 1.19 4.82 -2.14
N ALA A 119 0.52 4.99 -1.00
CA ALA A 119 0.46 6.27 -0.29
C ALA A 119 1.82 6.71 0.30
N GLY A 120 2.81 5.82 0.40
CA GLY A 120 4.17 6.16 0.81
C GLY A 120 5.14 6.43 -0.33
N GLN A 121 4.67 6.43 -1.57
CA GLN A 121 5.49 6.80 -2.71
C GLN A 121 5.64 8.33 -2.80
N ILE A 122 6.80 8.79 -3.26
CA ILE A 122 7.08 10.23 -3.47
C ILE A 122 6.22 10.86 -4.55
N SER A 123 5.71 10.05 -5.48
CA SER A 123 4.78 10.42 -6.54
C SER A 123 4.04 9.16 -6.99
N ALA A 124 2.86 9.34 -7.59
CA ALA A 124 2.04 8.24 -8.06
C ALA A 124 2.14 8.07 -9.60
N HIS A 125 1.66 6.92 -10.06
CA HIS A 125 1.63 6.49 -11.47
C HIS A 125 3.01 6.22 -12.10
N TRP A 126 3.05 5.43 -13.18
CA TRP A 126 4.28 4.90 -13.78
C TRP A 126 5.32 5.94 -14.18
N ILE A 127 4.87 7.12 -14.62
CA ILE A 127 5.75 8.21 -15.08
C ILE A 127 5.89 9.30 -14.03
N GLY A 128 5.43 9.07 -12.78
CA GLY A 128 5.56 10.01 -11.67
C GLY A 128 4.83 11.33 -11.88
N ASN A 129 3.82 11.38 -12.76
CA ASN A 129 3.11 12.60 -13.12
C ASN A 129 1.81 12.81 -12.31
N ARG A 130 1.72 12.18 -11.16
CA ARG A 130 0.65 12.36 -10.18
C ARG A 130 1.28 12.73 -8.86
N ILE A 131 0.76 13.78 -8.25
CA ILE A 131 1.37 14.35 -7.03
C ILE A 131 1.24 13.35 -5.88
N ASP A 132 0.08 12.72 -5.74
CA ASP A 132 -0.25 11.81 -4.66
C ASP A 132 -1.33 10.79 -5.08
N VAL A 133 -1.86 10.05 -4.10
CA VAL A 133 -2.86 9.01 -4.35
C VAL A 133 -4.24 9.58 -4.68
N GLU A 134 -4.58 10.75 -4.16
CA GLU A 134 -5.79 11.50 -4.47
C GLU A 134 -5.77 12.02 -5.91
N ASP A 135 -4.70 12.71 -6.34
CA ASP A 135 -4.57 13.16 -7.73
C ASP A 135 -4.61 11.97 -8.69
N GLN A 136 -3.98 10.84 -8.35
CA GLN A 136 -4.14 9.65 -9.19
C GLN A 136 -5.59 9.13 -9.25
N ALA A 137 -6.32 9.10 -8.13
CA ALA A 137 -7.72 8.68 -8.14
C ALA A 137 -8.58 9.61 -9.01
N ARG A 138 -8.36 10.93 -8.89
CA ARG A 138 -9.00 11.96 -9.72
C ARG A 138 -8.73 11.76 -11.21
N GLN A 139 -7.48 11.58 -11.60
CA GLN A 139 -7.12 11.45 -13.02
C GLN A 139 -7.61 10.12 -13.64
N SER A 140 -7.87 9.11 -12.81
CA SER A 140 -8.33 7.80 -13.29
C SER A 140 -9.74 7.83 -13.86
N VAL A 141 -10.64 8.70 -13.35
CA VAL A 141 -12.04 8.74 -13.81
C VAL A 141 -12.20 9.24 -15.24
N ILE A 142 -11.28 10.09 -15.72
CA ILE A 142 -11.22 10.55 -17.11
C ILE A 142 -10.18 9.79 -17.95
N GLY A 143 -9.44 8.86 -17.35
CA GLY A 143 -8.44 8.05 -18.05
C GLY A 143 -9.08 7.28 -19.22
N PRO A 144 -8.65 7.48 -20.49
CA PRO A 144 -9.37 6.96 -21.65
C PRO A 144 -9.53 5.43 -21.70
N PRO A 145 -8.52 4.61 -21.33
CA PRO A 145 -8.68 3.17 -21.19
C PRO A 145 -9.06 2.74 -19.75
N SER A 146 -9.18 3.67 -18.81
CA SER A 146 -9.57 3.42 -17.41
C SER A 146 -11.10 3.49 -17.30
N PHE A 147 -11.64 4.56 -16.69
CA PHE A 147 -13.09 4.79 -16.61
C PHE A 147 -13.65 5.44 -17.87
N GLY A 148 -12.86 6.27 -18.56
CA GLY A 148 -13.21 6.87 -19.85
C GLY A 148 -14.28 7.95 -19.81
N MET A 149 -14.54 8.58 -18.66
CA MET A 149 -15.54 9.64 -18.58
C MET A 149 -15.08 10.90 -19.33
N PRO A 150 -16.00 11.62 -19.98
CA PRO A 150 -15.65 12.77 -20.81
C PRO A 150 -15.19 13.99 -20.00
N SER A 151 -15.62 14.11 -18.74
CA SER A 151 -15.22 15.19 -17.84
C SER A 151 -15.47 14.82 -16.37
N TYR A 152 -14.98 15.65 -15.46
CA TYR A 152 -15.24 15.50 -14.02
C TYR A 152 -16.71 15.77 -13.67
N GLU A 153 -17.32 16.75 -14.31
CA GLU A 153 -18.73 17.09 -14.13
C GLU A 153 -19.64 15.92 -14.55
N ALA A 154 -19.26 15.16 -15.57
CA ALA A 154 -19.99 13.96 -15.98
C ALA A 154 -19.95 12.86 -14.91
N VAL A 155 -18.82 12.73 -14.19
CA VAL A 155 -18.69 11.79 -13.06
C VAL A 155 -19.57 12.24 -11.90
N GLU A 156 -19.51 13.54 -11.55
CA GLU A 156 -20.32 14.12 -10.47
C GLU A 156 -21.82 14.00 -10.75
N LYS A 157 -22.23 14.23 -12.00
CA LYS A 157 -23.62 14.06 -12.43
C LYS A 157 -24.08 12.61 -12.20
N LYS A 158 -23.31 11.63 -12.68
CA LYS A 158 -23.63 10.21 -12.44
C LYS A 158 -23.74 9.86 -10.96
N LEU A 159 -22.81 10.34 -10.14
CA LEU A 159 -22.84 10.09 -8.68
C LEU A 159 -24.07 10.73 -8.02
N LYS A 160 -24.47 11.93 -8.44
CA LYS A 160 -25.66 12.63 -7.93
C LYS A 160 -26.96 11.92 -8.28
N GLU A 161 -27.01 11.24 -9.42
CA GLU A 161 -28.18 10.49 -9.90
C GLU A 161 -28.36 9.13 -9.18
N ILE A 162 -27.31 8.60 -8.56
CA ILE A 162 -27.38 7.32 -7.84
C ILE A 162 -27.85 7.57 -6.39
N LYS A 163 -28.99 6.96 -6.05
CA LYS A 163 -29.60 7.04 -4.72
C LYS A 163 -28.63 6.59 -3.63
N GLY A 164 -28.62 7.29 -2.51
CA GLY A 164 -27.79 7.00 -1.34
C GLY A 164 -26.39 7.62 -1.38
N TYR A 165 -25.83 8.01 -2.54
CA TYR A 165 -24.52 8.67 -2.54
C TYR A 165 -24.54 10.04 -1.87
N MET A 166 -25.61 10.82 -2.03
CA MET A 166 -25.71 12.12 -1.35
C MET A 166 -25.51 12.00 0.17
N ASP A 167 -26.14 11.01 0.80
CA ASP A 167 -26.01 10.81 2.25
C ASP A 167 -24.60 10.30 2.61
N LEU A 168 -24.03 9.39 1.83
CA LEU A 168 -22.66 8.92 2.04
C LEU A 168 -21.63 10.05 1.93
N PHE A 169 -21.78 10.93 0.93
CA PHE A 169 -20.90 12.09 0.75
C PHE A 169 -21.11 13.14 1.84
N LYS A 170 -22.35 13.44 2.25
CA LYS A 170 -22.62 14.36 3.37
C LYS A 170 -21.99 13.88 4.68
N ASN A 171 -22.06 12.56 4.94
CA ASN A 171 -21.46 11.98 6.14
C ASN A 171 -19.93 12.02 6.09
N ALA A 172 -19.32 11.80 4.92
CA ALA A 172 -17.86 11.84 4.76
C ALA A 172 -17.28 13.26 4.73
N PHE A 173 -18.06 14.25 4.29
CA PHE A 173 -17.67 15.65 4.11
C PHE A 173 -18.70 16.59 4.75
N PRO A 174 -18.84 16.57 6.09
CA PRO A 174 -19.84 17.37 6.78
C PRO A 174 -19.57 18.86 6.62
N GLY A 175 -20.63 19.65 6.45
CA GLY A 175 -20.56 21.11 6.32
C GLY A 175 -20.34 21.62 4.89
N GLU A 176 -20.05 20.75 3.93
CA GLU A 176 -19.97 21.14 2.52
C GLU A 176 -21.37 21.19 1.88
N ALA A 177 -21.73 22.33 1.28
CA ALA A 177 -23.03 22.50 0.62
C ALA A 177 -23.20 21.56 -0.59
N ASN A 178 -22.11 21.26 -1.29
CA ASN A 178 -22.09 20.38 -2.47
C ASN A 178 -21.00 19.31 -2.31
N PRO A 179 -21.25 18.24 -1.52
CA PRO A 179 -20.19 17.31 -1.15
C PRO A 179 -19.84 16.31 -2.25
N ILE A 180 -20.72 16.08 -3.24
CA ILE A 180 -20.43 15.21 -4.39
C ILE A 180 -19.60 16.00 -5.42
N THR A 181 -18.28 15.89 -5.29
CA THR A 181 -17.28 16.42 -6.23
C THR A 181 -16.25 15.35 -6.57
N VAL A 182 -15.56 15.47 -7.71
CA VAL A 182 -14.45 14.54 -8.02
C VAL A 182 -13.31 14.66 -7.02
N ASP A 183 -13.08 15.84 -6.44
CA ASP A 183 -12.04 16.03 -5.43
C ASP A 183 -12.40 15.29 -4.13
N ASN A 184 -13.67 15.28 -3.72
CA ASN A 184 -14.12 14.50 -2.57
C ASN A 184 -14.17 13.00 -2.87
N PHE A 185 -14.50 12.60 -4.10
CA PHE A 185 -14.30 11.22 -4.57
C PHE A 185 -12.83 10.81 -4.39
N ALA A 186 -11.90 11.64 -4.86
CA ALA A 186 -10.47 11.39 -4.79
C ALA A 186 -9.97 11.31 -3.34
N LYS A 187 -10.40 12.23 -2.48
CA LYS A 187 -10.10 12.21 -1.03
C LYS A 187 -10.64 10.96 -0.34
N ALA A 188 -11.84 10.50 -0.68
CA ALA A 188 -12.41 9.28 -0.11
C ALA A 188 -11.62 8.03 -0.55
N ILE A 189 -11.27 7.93 -1.84
CA ILE A 189 -10.39 6.86 -2.35
C ILE A 189 -8.99 6.93 -1.71
N GLY A 190 -8.42 8.13 -1.55
CA GLY A 190 -7.15 8.36 -0.86
C GLY A 190 -7.20 7.87 0.59
N ALA A 191 -8.26 8.23 1.33
CA ALA A 191 -8.50 7.79 2.70
C ALA A 191 -8.63 6.26 2.83
N LEU A 192 -9.17 5.57 1.81
CA LEU A 192 -9.12 4.10 1.76
C LEU A 192 -7.68 3.59 1.50
N ARG A 193 -6.96 4.17 0.55
CA ARG A 193 -5.64 3.67 0.12
C ARG A 193 -4.58 3.76 1.21
N VAL A 194 -4.69 4.72 2.13
CA VAL A 194 -3.80 4.84 3.29
C VAL A 194 -4.05 3.77 4.35
N THR A 195 -5.22 3.10 4.35
CA THR A 195 -5.47 1.92 5.19
C THR A 195 -4.95 0.63 4.54
N PHE A 196 -4.66 0.64 3.23
CA PHE A 196 -3.96 -0.44 2.53
C PHE A 196 -2.45 -0.43 2.77
N LEU A 197 -2.06 -0.16 4.01
CA LEU A 197 -0.71 -0.38 4.49
C LEU A 197 -0.58 -1.85 4.85
N LYS A 198 0.09 -2.59 3.99
CA LYS A 198 0.57 -3.91 4.36
C LYS A 198 1.76 -3.67 5.27
N SER A 199 1.50 -3.55 6.58
CA SER A 199 2.57 -3.77 7.54
C SER A 199 3.16 -5.14 7.24
N LEU A 200 4.46 -5.30 7.49
CA LEU A 200 5.21 -6.54 7.24
C LEU A 200 4.61 -7.79 7.94
N THR A 201 3.51 -7.64 8.70
CA THR A 201 2.68 -8.71 9.28
C THR A 201 1.91 -9.56 8.25
N GLY A 202 1.78 -9.09 7.00
CA GLY A 202 1.20 -9.88 5.91
C GLY A 202 -0.32 -10.12 5.96
N LYS A 203 -1.03 -9.57 6.95
CA LYS A 203 -2.49 -9.71 7.08
C LYS A 203 -3.22 -8.55 6.39
N ILE A 204 -3.99 -8.86 5.35
CA ILE A 204 -4.97 -7.93 4.79
C ILE A 204 -6.11 -7.80 5.81
N PRO A 205 -6.54 -6.59 6.20
CA PRO A 205 -7.71 -6.43 7.05
C PRO A 205 -8.90 -7.20 6.44
N GLU A 206 -9.54 -8.09 7.20
CA GLU A 206 -10.64 -8.93 6.67
C GLU A 206 -11.79 -8.10 6.10
N ASP A 207 -12.01 -6.92 6.67
CA ASP A 207 -12.99 -5.97 6.18
C ASP A 207 -12.59 -5.40 4.81
N ALA A 208 -11.31 -5.16 4.51
CA ALA A 208 -10.85 -4.72 3.19
C ALA A 208 -11.16 -5.72 2.06
N LEU A 209 -11.29 -7.01 2.38
CA LEU A 209 -11.66 -8.07 1.42
C LEU A 209 -13.16 -8.15 1.16
N LYS A 210 -14.01 -7.61 2.03
CA LYS A 210 -15.47 -7.66 1.87
C LYS A 210 -15.92 -6.59 0.88
N VAL A 211 -16.46 -7.03 -0.27
CA VAL A 211 -17.14 -6.15 -1.23
C VAL A 211 -18.35 -5.52 -0.53
N PRO A 212 -18.44 -4.18 -0.43
CA PRO A 212 -19.57 -3.53 0.20
C PRO A 212 -20.82 -3.63 -0.69
N LEU A 213 -22.01 -3.57 -0.07
CA LEU A 213 -23.24 -3.34 -0.82
C LEU A 213 -23.17 -1.95 -1.46
N LEU A 214 -23.30 -1.89 -2.78
CA LEU A 214 -23.37 -0.64 -3.52
C LEU A 214 -24.75 0.01 -3.32
N PRO A 215 -24.86 1.33 -3.33
CA PRO A 215 -26.14 2.02 -3.26
C PRO A 215 -27.07 1.61 -4.40
N SER A 216 -28.40 1.52 -4.19
CA SER A 216 -29.35 1.09 -5.24
C SER A 216 -29.46 2.12 -6.37
N THR A 217 -29.81 1.65 -7.57
CA THR A 217 -30.23 2.51 -8.70
C THR A 217 -31.73 2.76 -8.74
N GLU A 218 -32.51 2.02 -7.95
CA GLU A 218 -33.99 2.07 -7.84
C GLU A 218 -34.47 2.87 -6.62
#